data_AF-A0A1F4AQB0-F1
#
_entry.id   AF-A0A1F4AQB0-F1
#
_cell.length_a   1.000
_cell.length_b   1.000
_cell.length_c   1.000
_cell.angle_alpha   90.00
_cell.angle_beta   90.00
_cell.angle_gamma   90.00
#
_symmetry.space_group_name_H-M   'P 1'
#
loop_
_entity.id
_entity.type
_entity.pdbx_description
1 polymer ?
#
loop_
_entity_poly.entity_id
_entity_poly.type
_entity_poly.pdbx_seq_one_letter_code
_entity_poly.pdbx_strand_id
1 'polypeptide(L)'
;MQGNFAVHGFTALLHAASAGLGVARVPEFAARKVIDCGELVRVLPGWSAPPTEVFLVHRFGQERIQRVKAVIDAAQASVGALLDGRKAKSS
;
A
#
# COMPACT_ATOMS: atom_id res chain seq x y z
N MET A 1 -17.41 -6.73 -17.94
CA MET A 1 -17.52 -5.69 -16.89
C MET A 1 -16.71 -4.49 -17.34
N GLN A 2 -17.36 -3.43 -17.84
CA GLN A 2 -16.71 -2.16 -18.10
C GLN A 2 -16.57 -1.45 -16.74
N GLY A 3 -15.34 -1.27 -16.26
CA GLY A 3 -15.09 -0.44 -15.09
C GLY A 3 -15.35 1.02 -15.48
N ASN A 4 -16.24 1.71 -14.77
CA ASN A 4 -16.65 3.08 -15.09
C ASN A 4 -15.52 4.11 -14.91
N PHE A 5 -14.38 3.71 -14.34
CA PHE A 5 -13.23 4.57 -14.09
C PHE A 5 -11.95 3.74 -13.97
N ALA A 6 -10.92 4.08 -14.74
CA ALA A 6 -9.61 3.44 -14.68
C ALA A 6 -8.54 4.52 -14.50
N VAL A 7 -7.77 4.44 -13.41
CA VAL A 7 -6.70 5.40 -13.10
C VAL A 7 -5.47 4.67 -12.59
N HIS A 8 -4.31 5.28 -12.81
CA HIS A 8 -3.04 4.79 -12.30
C HIS A 8 -2.72 5.47 -10.96
N GLY A 9 -2.46 4.67 -9.93
CA GLY A 9 -2.04 5.13 -8.62
C GLY A 9 -3.15 5.14 -7.56
N PHE A 10 -2.76 4.88 -6.31
CA PHE A 10 -3.69 4.70 -5.20
C PHE A 10 -4.37 5.99 -4.75
N THR A 11 -3.67 7.13 -4.80
CA THR A 11 -4.25 8.44 -4.42
C THR A 11 -5.45 8.79 -5.28
N ALA A 12 -5.36 8.60 -6.59
CA ALA A 12 -6.47 8.86 -7.51
C ALA A 12 -7.66 7.91 -7.25
N LEU A 13 -7.38 6.64 -6.96
CA LEU A 13 -8.42 5.66 -6.59
C LEU A 13 -9.11 6.02 -5.27
N LEU A 14 -8.35 6.47 -4.26
CA LEU A 14 -8.89 6.91 -2.98
C LEU A 14 -9.78 8.13 -3.16
N HIS A 15 -9.34 9.15 -3.89
CA HIS A 15 -10.16 10.33 -4.18
C HIS A 15 -11.44 9.97 -4.93
N ALA A 16 -11.36 9.07 -5.92
CA ALA A 16 -12.55 8.61 -6.64
C ALA A 16 -13.54 7.89 -5.73
N ALA A 17 -13.05 7.03 -4.83
CA ALA A 17 -13.88 6.36 -3.84
C ALA A 17 -14.50 7.35 -2.85
N SER A 18 -13.73 8.31 -2.33
CA SER A 18 -14.20 9.35 -1.42
C SER A 18 -15.27 10.24 -2.06
N ALA A 19 -15.15 10.48 -3.38
CA ALA A 19 -16.14 11.21 -4.16
C ALA A 19 -17.40 10.38 -4.49
N GLY A 20 -17.50 9.14 -4.01
CA GLY A 20 -18.67 8.28 -4.24
C GLY A 20 -18.72 7.66 -5.64
N LEU A 21 -17.62 7.66 -6.40
CA LEU A 21 -17.58 7.08 -7.75
C LEU A 21 -17.53 5.53 -7.75
N GLY A 22 -17.47 4.90 -6.57
CA GLY A 22 -17.57 3.45 -6.40
C GLY A 22 -16.66 2.90 -5.31
N VAL A 23 -16.32 1.61 -5.43
CA VAL A 23 -15.44 0.90 -4.50
C VAL A 23 -14.04 0.79 -5.10
N ALA A 24 -13.00 1.08 -4.32
CA ALA A 24 -11.60 0.95 -4.73
C ALA A 24 -10.89 -0.16 -3.96
N ARG A 25 -10.03 -0.91 -4.67
CA ARG A 25 -9.08 -1.86 -4.06
C ARG A 25 -7.70 -1.22 -4.01
N VAL A 26 -7.21 -0.94 -2.81
CA VAL A 26 -5.91 -0.32 -2.56
C VAL A 26 -5.18 -1.01 -1.40
N PRO A 27 -3.85 -0.85 -1.28
CA PRO A 27 -3.12 -1.33 -0.10
C PRO A 27 -3.59 -0.70 1.20
N GLU A 28 -3.52 -1.45 2.30
CA GLU A 28 -4.01 -1.00 3.61
C GLU A 28 -3.28 0.25 4.11
N PHE A 29 -1.97 0.36 3.88
CA PHE A 29 -1.19 1.54 4.27
C PHE A 29 -1.68 2.83 3.59
N ALA A 30 -2.20 2.73 2.37
CA ALA A 30 -2.70 3.89 1.62
C ALA A 30 -4.09 4.31 2.12
N ALA A 31 -4.95 3.34 2.44
CA ALA A 31 -6.31 3.60 2.91
C ALA A 31 -6.40 3.95 4.41
N ARG A 32 -5.37 3.63 5.21
CA ARG A 32 -5.41 3.78 6.68
C ARG A 32 -5.94 5.15 7.11
N LYS A 33 -5.32 6.23 6.62
CA LYS A 33 -5.68 7.60 7.02
C LYS A 33 -7.15 7.94 6.74
N VAL A 34 -7.64 7.59 5.55
CA VAL A 34 -9.01 7.92 5.11
C VAL A 34 -10.07 7.02 5.74
N ILE A 35 -9.69 5.81 6.16
CA ILE A 35 -10.55 4.95 6.98
C ILE A 35 -10.62 5.46 8.41
N ASP A 36 -9.48 5.80 9.00
CA ASP A 36 -9.39 6.25 10.40
C ASP A 36 -10.14 7.58 10.62
N CYS A 37 -10.19 8.46 9.62
CA CYS A 37 -10.99 9.70 9.68
C CYS A 37 -12.47 9.50 9.32
N GLY A 38 -12.89 8.29 8.93
CA GLY A 38 -14.27 7.97 8.57
C GLY A 38 -14.72 8.43 7.19
N GLU A 39 -13.81 8.92 6.34
CA GLU A 39 -14.11 9.33 4.96
C GLU A 39 -14.40 8.12 4.06
N LEU A 40 -13.74 6.99 4.33
CA LEU A 40 -13.99 5.72 3.67
C LEU A 40 -14.22 4.59 4.67
N VAL A 41 -14.90 3.53 4.23
CA VAL A 41 -15.18 2.34 5.04
C VAL A 41 -14.79 1.07 4.31
N ARG A 42 -14.39 0.03 5.06
CA ARG A 42 -14.13 -1.30 4.49
C ARG A 42 -15.45 -2.03 4.23
N VAL A 43 -15.78 -2.24 2.95
CA VAL A 43 -17.06 -2.84 2.53
C VAL A 43 -17.05 -4.38 2.46
N LEU A 44 -15.87 -5.01 2.43
CA LEU A 44 -15.72 -6.48 2.37
C LEU A 44 -14.78 -6.96 3.50
N PRO A 45 -15.26 -7.05 4.75
CA PRO A 45 -14.40 -7.40 5.90
C PRO A 45 -13.87 -8.85 5.87
N GLY A 46 -14.62 -9.78 5.24
CA GLY A 46 -14.22 -11.19 5.13
C GLY A 46 -13.35 -11.52 3.91
N TRP A 47 -13.04 -10.53 3.08
CA TRP A 47 -12.24 -10.72 1.87
C TRP A 47 -10.94 -9.91 1.94
N SER A 48 -9.84 -10.53 1.51
CA SER A 48 -8.56 -9.87 1.28
C SER A 48 -8.01 -10.31 -0.07
N ALA A 49 -7.32 -9.40 -0.75
CA ALA A 49 -6.50 -9.79 -1.89
C ALA A 49 -5.33 -10.67 -1.40
N PRO A 50 -4.79 -11.54 -2.27
CA PRO A 50 -3.54 -12.25 -1.97
C PRO A 50 -2.43 -11.27 -1.57
N PRO A 51 -1.60 -11.61 -0.58
CA PRO A 51 -0.44 -10.80 -0.21
C PRO A 51 0.44 -10.53 -1.42
N THR A 52 0.97 -9.31 -1.51
CA THR A 52 1.91 -8.93 -2.56
C THR A 52 3.27 -8.69 -1.93
N GLU A 53 4.30 -9.36 -2.43
CA GLU A 53 5.67 -9.15 -1.98
C GLU A 53 6.20 -7.79 -2.47
N VAL A 54 6.87 -7.06 -1.58
CA VAL A 54 7.52 -5.79 -1.89
C VAL A 54 9.02 -5.98 -1.85
N PHE A 55 9.69 -5.60 -2.93
CA PHE A 55 11.13 -5.76 -3.08
C PHE A 55 11.84 -4.41 -3.09
N LEU A 56 12.92 -4.30 -2.34
CA LEU A 56 13.87 -3.21 -2.46
C LEU A 56 14.95 -3.60 -3.48
N VAL A 57 14.84 -3.06 -4.70
CA VAL A 57 15.73 -3.41 -5.80
C VAL A 57 16.86 -2.38 -5.92
N HIS A 58 18.10 -2.86 -5.94
CA HIS A 58 19.29 -2.07 -6.22
C HIS A 58 20.23 -2.83 -7.16
N ARG A 59 21.18 -2.12 -7.78
CA ARG A 59 22.22 -2.76 -8.60
C ARG A 59 23.16 -3.55 -7.69
N PHE A 60 23.55 -4.74 -8.16
CA PHE A 60 24.54 -5.59 -7.50
C PHE A 60 25.87 -4.84 -7.30
N GLY A 61 26.48 -4.98 -6.13
CA GLY A 61 27.75 -4.36 -5.77
C GLY A 61 27.63 -2.93 -5.22
N GLN A 62 26.47 -2.28 -5.35
CA GLN A 62 26.27 -0.91 -4.84
C GLN A 62 26.13 -0.88 -3.31
N GLU A 63 25.70 -1.97 -2.69
CA GLU A 63 25.61 -2.14 -1.23
C GLU A 63 26.97 -1.98 -0.51
N ARG A 64 28.09 -2.10 -1.24
CA ARG A 64 29.44 -1.85 -0.70
C ARG A 64 29.73 -0.37 -0.50
N ILE A 65 28.99 0.53 -1.16
CA ILE A 65 29.14 1.98 -1.01
C ILE A 65 28.38 2.40 0.26
N GLN A 66 29.08 2.96 1.25
CA GLN A 66 28.51 3.28 2.57
C GLN A 66 27.20 4.08 2.51
N ARG A 67 27.13 5.10 1.65
CA ARG A 67 25.90 5.90 1.48
C ARG A 67 24.72 5.10 0.94
N VAL A 68 24.97 4.14 0.04
CA VAL A 68 23.92 3.28 -0.53
C VAL A 68 23.46 2.28 0.51
N LYS A 69 24.40 1.66 1.24
CA LYS A 69 24.07 0.80 2.37
C LYS A 69 23.19 1.52 3.39
N ALA A 70 23.57 2.73 3.79
CA ALA A 70 22.79 3.52 4.74
C ALA A 70 21.35 3.79 4.24
N VAL A 71 21.17 4.06 2.95
CA VAL A 71 19.83 4.21 2.35
C VAL A 71 19.07 2.90 2.32
N ILE A 72 19.72 1.77 1.99
CA ILE A 72 19.09 0.44 2.02
C ILE A 72 18.61 0.11 3.43
N ASP A 73 19.47 0.29 4.44
CA ASP A 73 19.16 0.02 5.84
C ASP A 73 17.99 0.91 6.32
N ALA A 74 18.03 2.21 5.99
CA ALA A 74 16.97 3.16 6.33
C ALA A 74 15.64 2.85 5.61
N ALA A 75 15.70 2.46 4.34
CA ALA A 75 14.53 2.07 3.56
C ALA A 75 13.90 0.78 4.11
N GLN A 76 14.70 -0.24 4.46
CA GLN A 76 14.21 -1.47 5.09
C GLN A 76 13.48 -1.19 6.41
N ALA A 77 14.04 -0.33 7.26
CA ALA A 77 13.40 0.05 8.52
C ALA A 77 12.09 0.83 8.30
N SER A 78 12.11 1.84 7.43
CA SER A 78 10.97 2.75 7.25
C SER A 78 9.84 2.12 6.43
N VAL A 79 10.18 1.39 5.36
CA VAL A 79 9.21 0.70 4.50
C VAL A 79 8.65 -0.52 5.22
N GLY A 80 9.47 -1.27 5.97
CA GLY A 80 8.98 -2.37 6.81
C GLY A 80 7.91 -1.90 7.78
N ALA A 81 8.20 -0.83 8.55
CA ALA A 81 7.24 -0.24 9.47
C ALA A 81 5.95 0.25 8.80
N LEU A 82 6.04 0.80 7.58
CA LEU A 82 4.87 1.25 6.81
C LEU A 82 4.00 0.08 6.33
N LEU A 83 4.63 -1.02 5.92
CA LEU A 83 3.95 -2.21 5.39
C LEU A 83 3.44 -3.15 6.47
N ASP A 84 4.04 -3.13 7.67
CA ASP A 84 3.68 -3.99 8.81
C ASP A 84 2.34 -3.64 9.47
N GLY A 85 1.57 -2.71 8.89
CA GLY A 85 0.19 -2.42 9.26
C GLY A 85 -0.70 -3.66 9.19
N ARG A 86 -0.70 -4.45 10.27
CA ARG A 86 -1.40 -5.72 10.52
C ARG A 86 -0.98 -6.91 9.64
N LYS A 87 0.10 -7.58 10.03
CA LYS A 87 0.04 -9.06 10.10
C LYS A 87 -1.09 -9.41 11.09
N ALA A 88 -2.26 -9.86 10.62
CA ALA A 88 -3.58 -9.48 11.15
C ALA A 88 -4.74 -10.34 10.60
N LYS A 89 -4.68 -11.68 10.80
CA LYS A 89 -5.77 -12.70 10.65
C LYS A 89 -6.18 -12.97 9.19
N SER A 90 -6.42 -14.19 8.71
CA SER A 90 -6.74 -15.54 9.23
C SER A 90 -6.40 -16.47 8.05
N SER A 91 -5.73 -17.62 8.25
CA SER A 91 -6.34 -18.92 8.58
C SER A 91 -7.50 -19.29 7.66
#